data_AF-A0AAN6PWV7-F1
#
_entry.id   AF-A0AAN6PWV7-F1
#
_cell.length_a   1.000
_cell.length_b   1.000
_cell.length_c   1.000
_cell.angle_alpha   90.00
_cell.angle_beta   90.00
_cell.angle_gamma   90.00
#
_symmetry.space_group_name_H-M   'P 1'
#
loop_
_entity.id
_entity.type
_entity.pdbx_description
1 polymer ?
#
loop_
_entity_poly.entity_id
_entity_poly.type
_entity_poly.pdbx_seq_one_letter_code
_entity_poly.pdbx_strand_id
1 'polypeptide(L)'
;MDRLAFKNKLLDSFQDSEPNSRAFYLRLIELTAVAVHQIAVFLYNQDTRVHDRHTSDPHYTIDGATLGDDEPYQQPDDYPLLALPPPWKTLFSHPYYVAESQYPDGLADVVETWRRCDDEGPGAPEPNFYMHSARDDVTFRLWQVKDEEQEALAGFLLAPTSAPAADGPLPVLPTRSHRVRIDPDRAIVDRKVYRDVWERPLPLFNRDRDDRRPLNPDDYPEEGDRYARFWAQFNKTTPGSE
;
A
#
# COMPACT_ATOMS: atom_id res chain seq x y z
N MET A 1 1.28 25.38 -6.66
CA MET A 1 2.08 24.27 -7.22
C MET A 1 2.36 24.62 -8.66
N ASP A 2 3.58 25.03 -8.99
CA ASP A 2 3.83 25.60 -10.32
C ASP A 2 4.13 24.53 -11.38
N ARG A 3 4.69 23.35 -11.01
CA ARG A 3 4.91 22.19 -11.89
C ARG A 3 5.03 20.87 -11.11
N LEU A 4 4.61 19.77 -11.75
CA LEU A 4 4.94 18.39 -11.35
C LEU A 4 6.37 18.03 -11.79
N ALA A 5 7.12 17.34 -10.94
CA ALA A 5 8.49 16.91 -11.19
C ALA A 5 8.58 15.37 -11.23
N PHE A 6 9.18 14.82 -12.27
CA PHE A 6 9.35 13.36 -12.42
C PHE A 6 10.83 13.01 -12.57
N LYS A 7 11.24 11.84 -12.06
CA LYS A 7 12.59 11.30 -12.29
C LYS A 7 12.77 11.05 -13.80
N ASN A 8 13.86 11.54 -14.40
CA ASN A 8 14.12 11.37 -15.85
C ASN A 8 14.05 9.90 -16.28
N LYS A 9 14.65 8.98 -15.52
CA LYS A 9 14.61 7.53 -15.78
C LYS A 9 13.17 7.00 -15.92
N LEU A 10 12.21 7.53 -15.16
CA LEU A 10 10.81 7.13 -15.24
C LEU A 10 10.15 7.68 -16.50
N LEU A 11 10.40 8.96 -16.83
CA LEU A 11 9.91 9.57 -18.07
C LEU A 11 10.46 8.85 -19.30
N ASP A 12 11.76 8.60 -19.34
CA ASP A 12 12.43 7.89 -20.43
C ASP A 12 11.82 6.48 -20.58
N SER A 13 11.68 5.74 -19.47
CA SER A 13 11.06 4.41 -19.49
C SER A 13 9.60 4.42 -19.97
N PHE A 14 8.84 5.46 -19.65
CA PHE A 14 7.46 5.61 -20.13
C PHE A 14 7.45 5.89 -21.64
N GLN A 15 8.32 6.77 -22.12
CA GLN A 15 8.44 7.12 -23.54
C GLN A 15 8.95 5.96 -24.40
N ASP A 16 9.86 5.14 -23.85
CA ASP A 16 10.43 3.97 -24.53
C ASP A 16 9.47 2.77 -24.55
N SER A 17 8.42 2.78 -23.71
CA SER A 17 7.46 1.69 -23.64
C SER A 17 6.46 1.71 -24.81
N GLU A 18 6.17 0.53 -25.36
CA GLU A 18 5.19 0.41 -26.45
C GLU A 18 3.78 0.79 -25.94
N PRO A 19 3.04 1.68 -26.62
CA PRO A 19 1.68 2.05 -26.22
C PRO A 19 0.77 0.82 -26.03
N ASN A 20 -0.02 0.83 -24.96
CA ASN A 20 -0.90 -0.29 -24.55
C ASN A 20 -0.19 -1.59 -24.14
N SER A 21 1.14 -1.57 -23.98
CA SER A 21 1.87 -2.69 -23.35
C SER A 21 1.73 -2.68 -21.83
N ARG A 22 2.00 -3.83 -21.19
CA ARG A 22 2.07 -3.93 -19.72
C ARG A 22 3.10 -2.96 -19.13
N ALA A 23 4.24 -2.80 -19.80
CA ALA A 23 5.28 -1.84 -19.39
C ALA A 23 4.72 -0.41 -19.40
N PHE A 24 4.02 -0.04 -20.47
CA PHE A 24 3.38 1.28 -20.59
C PHE A 24 2.36 1.53 -19.49
N TYR A 25 1.47 0.57 -19.21
CA TYR A 25 0.50 0.70 -18.11
C TYR A 25 1.16 0.85 -16.76
N LEU A 26 2.19 0.05 -16.47
CA LEU A 26 2.92 0.15 -15.21
C LEU A 26 3.55 1.54 -15.04
N ARG A 27 4.20 2.08 -16.09
CA ARG A 27 4.82 3.42 -16.01
C ARG A 27 3.80 4.54 -15.97
N LEU A 28 2.64 4.40 -16.62
CA LEU A 28 1.53 5.35 -16.50
C LEU A 28 0.99 5.39 -15.07
N ILE A 29 0.79 4.23 -14.46
CA ILE A 29 0.36 4.11 -13.06
C ILE A 29 1.42 4.74 -12.16
N GLU A 30 2.70 4.42 -12.34
CA GLU A 30 3.81 4.98 -11.55
C GLU A 30 3.89 6.51 -11.66
N LEU A 31 3.75 7.09 -12.85
CA LEU A 31 3.69 8.54 -13.07
C LEU A 31 2.48 9.17 -12.37
N THR A 32 1.31 8.55 -12.49
CA THR A 32 0.08 9.03 -11.84
C THR A 32 0.25 9.05 -10.34
N ALA A 33 0.82 7.99 -9.79
CA ALA A 33 1.06 7.83 -8.38
C ALA A 33 2.04 8.92 -7.88
N VAL A 34 3.17 9.12 -8.56
CA VAL A 34 4.12 10.23 -8.28
C VAL A 34 3.44 11.61 -8.36
N ALA A 35 2.47 11.82 -9.24
CA ALA A 35 1.74 13.07 -9.31
C ALA A 35 0.80 13.26 -8.11
N VAL A 36 0.07 12.21 -7.71
CA VAL A 36 -0.77 12.21 -6.51
C VAL A 36 0.08 12.50 -5.27
N HIS A 37 1.28 11.93 -5.17
CA HIS A 37 2.24 12.25 -4.10
C HIS A 37 2.47 13.74 -3.95
N GLN A 38 2.86 14.38 -5.06
CA GLN A 38 3.30 15.77 -5.04
C GLN A 38 2.13 16.72 -4.77
N ILE A 39 0.93 16.35 -5.23
CA ILE A 39 -0.30 17.06 -4.87
C ILE A 39 -0.53 16.94 -3.37
N ALA A 40 -0.37 15.74 -2.81
CA ALA A 40 -0.61 15.51 -1.40
C ALA A 40 0.45 16.16 -0.49
N VAL A 41 1.74 16.17 -0.88
CA VAL A 41 2.81 16.99 -0.28
C VAL A 41 2.46 18.48 -0.34
N PHE A 42 2.01 18.96 -1.50
CA PHE A 42 1.60 20.35 -1.65
C PHE A 42 0.45 20.70 -0.71
N LEU A 43 -0.59 19.86 -0.64
CA LEU A 43 -1.75 20.04 0.25
C LEU A 43 -1.34 20.00 1.73
N TYR A 44 -0.47 19.06 2.11
CA TYR A 44 0.11 18.97 3.45
C TYR A 44 0.76 20.30 3.85
N ASN A 45 1.58 20.87 2.95
CA ASN A 45 2.26 22.13 3.17
C ASN A 45 1.34 23.36 3.18
N GLN A 46 0.10 23.26 2.68
CA GLN A 46 -0.89 24.34 2.82
C GLN A 46 -1.54 24.38 4.21
N ASP A 47 -1.37 23.36 5.05
CA ASP A 47 -1.93 23.28 6.40
C ASP A 47 -3.46 23.45 6.45
N THR A 48 -4.14 22.99 5.41
CA THR A 48 -5.56 23.34 5.19
C THR A 48 -6.56 22.45 5.92
N ARG A 49 -6.11 21.32 6.50
CA ARG A 49 -6.92 20.29 7.20
C ARG A 49 -8.35 20.18 6.62
N VAL A 50 -8.44 20.04 5.29
CA VAL A 50 -9.69 20.26 4.53
C VAL A 50 -10.82 19.30 4.91
N HIS A 51 -10.48 18.13 5.44
CA HIS A 51 -11.44 17.11 5.87
C HIS A 51 -12.11 17.44 7.21
N ASP A 52 -11.45 18.21 8.08
CA ASP A 52 -11.99 18.52 9.41
C ASP A 52 -13.08 19.59 9.38
N ARG A 53 -13.04 20.48 8.39
CA ARG A 53 -13.92 21.65 8.31
C ARG A 53 -15.40 21.30 8.14
N HIS A 54 -15.70 20.08 7.65
CA HIS A 54 -17.03 19.67 7.24
C HIS A 54 -17.62 18.54 8.08
N THR A 55 -16.92 18.08 9.12
CA THR A 55 -17.41 17.01 9.99
C THR A 55 -17.64 17.50 11.41
N SER A 56 -18.81 17.18 11.97
CA SER A 56 -19.07 17.26 13.40
C SER A 56 -18.73 15.97 14.14
N ASP A 57 -18.39 14.91 13.39
CA ASP A 57 -18.05 13.60 13.90
C ASP A 57 -16.52 13.44 13.95
N PRO A 58 -15.93 13.24 15.15
CA PRO A 58 -14.50 13.04 15.34
C PRO A 58 -13.92 11.90 14.49
N HIS A 59 -14.68 10.82 14.22
CA HIS A 59 -14.21 9.67 13.44
C HIS A 59 -13.97 10.00 11.95
N TYR A 60 -14.58 11.08 11.45
CA TYR A 60 -14.40 11.54 10.06
C TYR A 60 -13.45 12.75 9.96
N THR A 61 -12.75 13.10 11.03
CA THR A 61 -11.64 14.06 11.01
C THR A 61 -10.37 13.35 10.53
N ILE A 62 -9.34 14.12 10.16
CA ILE A 62 -8.02 13.55 9.87
C ILE A 62 -7.50 12.80 11.09
N ASP A 63 -7.71 13.35 12.29
CA ASP A 63 -7.29 12.71 13.53
C ASP A 63 -8.04 11.38 13.73
N GLY A 64 -9.36 11.33 13.58
CA GLY A 64 -10.11 10.08 13.72
C GLY A 64 -9.84 9.06 12.61
N ALA A 65 -9.43 9.50 11.42
CA ALA A 65 -9.08 8.60 10.33
C ALA A 65 -7.63 8.09 10.40
N THR A 66 -6.77 8.71 11.21
CA THR A 66 -5.32 8.39 11.28
C THR A 66 -4.84 7.96 12.66
N LEU A 67 -5.58 8.30 13.71
CA LEU A 67 -5.46 7.78 15.06
C LEU A 67 -6.53 6.69 15.18
N GLY A 68 -6.11 5.41 15.16
CA GLY A 68 -7.03 4.31 15.43
C GLY A 68 -7.74 4.48 16.79
N ASP A 69 -8.85 3.79 16.99
CA ASP A 69 -9.72 3.90 18.19
C ASP A 69 -9.05 3.52 19.52
N ASP A 70 -7.80 3.04 19.49
CA ASP A 70 -7.06 2.58 20.66
C ASP A 70 -6.32 3.74 21.35
N GLU A 71 -6.50 3.83 22.69
CA GLU A 71 -5.61 4.52 23.64
C GLU A 71 -4.16 4.44 23.18
N PRO A 72 -3.34 5.51 23.31
CA PRO A 72 -1.98 5.52 22.80
C PRO A 72 -1.25 4.27 23.28
N TYR A 73 -1.09 3.31 22.38
CA TYR A 73 -0.47 2.03 22.66
C TYR A 73 0.88 2.38 23.28
N GLN A 74 1.04 2.15 24.59
CA GLN A 74 2.30 2.40 25.26
C GLN A 74 3.31 1.54 24.55
N GLN A 75 4.07 2.14 23.65
CA GLN A 75 5.03 1.41 22.86
C GLN A 75 6.02 0.79 23.82
N PRO A 76 6.20 -0.53 23.76
CA PRO A 76 7.42 -1.10 24.28
C PRO A 76 8.57 -0.36 23.60
N ASP A 77 9.57 0.08 24.37
CA ASP A 77 10.76 0.79 23.89
C ASP A 77 11.47 0.09 22.71
N ASP A 78 11.15 -1.20 22.48
CA ASP A 78 11.63 -2.07 21.42
C ASP A 78 10.95 -1.88 20.04
N TYR A 79 9.94 -0.98 19.91
CA TYR A 79 9.11 -0.84 18.69
C TYR A 79 9.04 0.62 18.15
N PRO A 80 10.16 1.24 17.75
CA PRO A 80 10.24 2.68 17.44
C PRO A 80 9.53 3.14 16.15
N LEU A 81 8.89 2.24 15.39
CA LEU A 81 8.30 2.55 14.07
C LEU A 81 6.80 2.77 14.08
N LEU A 82 6.15 2.52 15.21
CA LEU A 82 4.73 2.81 15.36
C LEU A 82 4.51 4.17 16.02
N ALA A 83 5.59 4.94 16.29
CA ALA A 83 5.48 6.26 16.89
C ALA A 83 4.55 7.06 15.99
N LEU A 84 3.29 7.20 16.43
CA LEU A 84 2.28 7.89 15.67
C LEU A 84 2.87 9.28 15.44
N PRO A 85 3.14 9.67 14.19
CA PRO A 85 3.59 11.02 13.94
C PRO A 85 2.54 11.98 14.50
N PRO A 86 2.92 13.22 14.86
CA PRO A 86 1.95 14.23 15.29
C PRO A 86 0.76 14.28 14.32
N PRO A 87 -0.44 14.67 14.80
CA PRO A 87 -1.69 14.53 14.08
C PRO A 87 -1.55 14.94 12.61
N TRP A 88 -1.91 14.00 11.73
CA TRP A 88 -1.65 14.12 10.31
C TRP A 88 -2.39 15.34 9.76
N LYS A 89 -1.83 15.99 8.74
CA LYS A 89 -2.43 17.18 8.11
C LYS A 89 -3.25 16.86 6.87
N THR A 90 -3.21 15.58 6.45
CA THR A 90 -3.82 15.05 5.24
C THR A 90 -4.18 13.58 5.45
N LEU A 91 -5.17 13.08 4.71
CA LEU A 91 -5.56 11.66 4.72
C LEU A 91 -4.62 10.78 3.89
N PHE A 92 -3.82 11.37 3.00
CA PHE A 92 -2.84 10.64 2.22
C PHE A 92 -1.64 10.31 3.12
N SER A 93 -1.64 9.19 3.80
CA SER A 93 -0.88 9.03 5.03
C SER A 93 -0.68 7.54 5.31
N HIS A 94 0.55 7.06 5.50
CA HIS A 94 0.77 5.64 5.80
C HIS A 94 1.67 5.42 7.04
N PRO A 95 1.17 4.79 8.12
CA PRO A 95 1.87 4.74 9.42
C PRO A 95 3.20 3.97 9.39
N TYR A 96 3.38 3.04 8.46
CA TYR A 96 4.63 2.27 8.28
C TYR A 96 5.79 3.04 7.59
N TYR A 97 5.60 4.30 7.16
CA TYR A 97 6.62 5.09 6.45
C TYR A 97 7.26 6.14 7.36
N VAL A 98 8.12 5.72 8.27
CA VAL A 98 8.61 6.58 9.37
C VAL A 98 9.96 7.24 9.14
N ALA A 99 10.56 7.09 7.96
CA ALA A 99 11.87 7.65 7.64
C ALA A 99 11.84 9.16 7.32
N GLU A 100 11.03 9.94 8.04
CA GLU A 100 10.80 11.37 7.78
C GLU A 100 12.08 12.19 7.65
N SER A 101 13.09 11.89 8.47
CA SER A 101 14.39 12.59 8.45
C SER A 101 15.21 12.34 7.18
N GLN A 102 14.90 11.30 6.42
CA GLN A 102 15.57 10.94 5.18
C GLN A 102 14.80 11.41 3.94
N TYR A 103 13.56 11.85 4.12
CA TYR A 103 12.71 12.28 3.02
C TYR A 103 13.00 13.73 2.62
N PRO A 104 13.04 14.05 1.31
CA PRO A 104 13.25 15.42 0.82
C PRO A 104 12.28 16.45 1.41
N ASP A 105 11.00 16.10 1.53
CA ASP A 105 9.93 16.95 2.07
C ASP A 105 9.50 16.52 3.49
N GLY A 106 10.31 15.70 4.16
CA GLY A 106 10.11 15.33 5.56
C GLY A 106 8.84 14.51 5.80
N LEU A 107 8.04 14.92 6.80
CA LEU A 107 6.78 14.26 7.14
C LEU A 107 5.73 14.36 6.01
N ALA A 108 5.87 15.31 5.09
CA ALA A 108 5.00 15.43 3.93
C ALA A 108 5.21 14.29 2.90
N ASP A 109 6.33 13.57 2.95
CA ASP A 109 6.62 12.44 2.06
C ASP A 109 6.18 11.09 2.63
N VAL A 110 5.62 11.07 3.84
CA VAL A 110 5.01 9.89 4.51
C VAL A 110 3.63 9.55 3.90
N VAL A 111 3.32 10.20 2.79
CA VAL A 111 2.02 10.33 2.16
C VAL A 111 1.85 9.30 1.03
N GLU A 112 1.10 8.24 1.33
CA GLU A 112 0.59 7.13 0.50
C GLU A 112 1.50 6.42 -0.54
N THR A 113 1.18 5.14 -0.76
CA THR A 113 2.13 4.11 -1.18
C THR A 113 1.80 3.48 -2.54
N TRP A 114 2.70 3.65 -3.51
CA TRP A 114 2.87 2.73 -4.64
C TRP A 114 4.26 2.11 -4.56
N ARG A 115 4.38 0.87 -5.05
CA ARG A 115 5.65 0.14 -4.97
C ARG A 115 5.97 -0.59 -6.26
N ARG A 116 7.25 -0.52 -6.60
CA ARG A 116 7.91 -1.27 -7.66
C ARG A 116 8.91 -2.22 -7.03
N CYS A 117 9.08 -3.41 -7.62
CA CYS A 117 10.27 -4.23 -7.41
C CYS A 117 11.25 -3.90 -8.52
N ASP A 118 12.47 -3.47 -8.22
CA ASP A 118 13.52 -3.48 -9.24
C ASP A 118 14.33 -4.77 -9.05
N ASP A 119 13.97 -5.82 -9.79
CA ASP A 119 14.91 -6.92 -10.01
C ASP A 119 15.85 -6.51 -11.15
N GLU A 120 17.11 -6.27 -10.78
CA GLU A 120 18.14 -5.76 -11.67
C GLU A 120 18.63 -6.83 -12.65
N GLY A 121 18.41 -6.57 -13.94
CA GLY A 121 19.08 -7.28 -15.03
C GLY A 121 18.47 -6.96 -16.39
N PRO A 122 19.27 -6.78 -17.45
CA PRO A 122 18.75 -6.77 -18.83
C PRO A 122 18.00 -8.09 -19.09
N GLY A 123 16.69 -8.00 -19.34
CA GLY A 123 15.83 -9.17 -19.61
C GLY A 123 15.08 -9.73 -18.40
N ALA A 124 15.13 -9.09 -17.22
CA ALA A 124 14.21 -9.42 -16.13
C ALA A 124 12.76 -9.11 -16.54
N PRO A 125 11.77 -9.94 -16.15
CA PRO A 125 10.37 -9.64 -16.41
C PRO A 125 9.99 -8.32 -15.74
N GLU A 126 9.17 -7.51 -16.43
CA GLU A 126 8.66 -6.25 -15.88
C GLU A 126 8.05 -6.48 -14.50
N PRO A 127 8.43 -5.68 -13.49
CA PRO A 127 8.02 -5.95 -12.13
C PRO A 127 6.52 -5.82 -11.91
N ASN A 128 6.04 -6.39 -10.82
CA ASN A 128 4.64 -6.24 -10.44
C ASN A 128 4.42 -5.00 -9.58
N PHE A 129 3.21 -4.47 -9.66
CA PHE A 129 2.73 -3.38 -8.84
C PHE A 129 2.25 -3.91 -7.48
N TYR A 130 2.71 -3.29 -6.38
CA TYR A 130 2.25 -3.61 -5.04
C TYR A 130 1.64 -2.40 -4.36
N MET A 131 0.55 -2.63 -3.63
CA MET A 131 -0.11 -1.64 -2.78
C MET A 131 0.07 -1.99 -1.30
N HIS A 132 0.03 -0.96 -0.46
CA HIS A 132 0.05 -1.09 1.00
C HIS A 132 -1.17 -0.34 1.52
N SER A 133 -2.14 -1.08 2.04
CA SER A 133 -3.40 -0.50 2.49
C SER A 133 -3.20 0.15 3.86
N ALA A 134 -3.41 1.47 3.97
CA ALA A 134 -3.44 2.19 5.24
C ALA A 134 -4.85 2.19 5.85
N ARG A 135 -5.57 1.07 5.77
CA ARG A 135 -6.98 0.98 6.18
C ARG A 135 -7.23 -0.21 7.10
N ASP A 136 -7.97 0.05 8.17
CA ASP A 136 -8.43 -0.96 9.11
C ASP A 136 -9.30 -2.02 8.41
N ASP A 137 -9.28 -3.24 8.93
CA ASP A 137 -10.04 -4.40 8.45
C ASP A 137 -9.76 -4.81 6.98
N VAL A 138 -8.63 -4.40 6.41
CA VAL A 138 -8.22 -4.79 5.04
C VAL A 138 -7.06 -5.78 5.07
N THR A 139 -5.84 -5.28 5.23
CA THR A 139 -4.63 -6.08 5.47
C THR A 139 -3.50 -5.09 5.79
N PHE A 140 -2.65 -5.41 6.77
CA PHE A 140 -1.44 -4.62 7.02
C PHE A 140 -0.28 -5.05 6.10
N ARG A 141 -0.46 -6.11 5.30
CA ARG A 141 0.58 -6.62 4.40
C ARG A 141 0.52 -5.90 3.07
N LEU A 142 1.68 -5.81 2.42
CA LEU A 142 1.70 -5.42 1.02
C LEU A 142 1.11 -6.52 0.17
N TRP A 143 0.47 -6.12 -0.93
CA TRP A 143 -0.16 -7.07 -1.81
C TRP A 143 0.04 -6.71 -3.26
N GLN A 144 0.24 -7.75 -4.05
CA GLN A 144 0.40 -7.61 -5.49
C GLN A 144 -0.95 -7.30 -6.12
N VAL A 145 -1.03 -6.19 -6.85
CA VAL A 145 -2.19 -5.85 -7.66
C VAL A 145 -2.20 -6.73 -8.89
N LYS A 146 -3.36 -7.27 -9.26
CA LYS A 146 -3.45 -8.19 -10.39
C LYS A 146 -3.28 -7.46 -11.71
N ASP A 147 -2.89 -8.19 -12.74
CA ASP A 147 -2.74 -7.61 -14.08
C ASP A 147 -4.07 -7.04 -14.59
N GLU A 148 -5.21 -7.69 -14.34
CA GLU A 148 -6.52 -7.19 -14.77
C GLU A 148 -6.93 -5.89 -14.06
N GLU A 149 -6.54 -5.74 -12.79
CA GLU A 149 -6.80 -4.51 -12.01
C GLU A 149 -5.87 -3.37 -12.44
N GLN A 150 -4.61 -3.69 -12.79
CA GLN A 150 -3.67 -2.74 -13.37
C GLN A 150 -4.16 -2.26 -14.76
N GLU A 151 -4.65 -3.17 -15.60
CA GLU A 151 -5.24 -2.84 -16.90
C GLU A 151 -6.49 -1.98 -16.74
N ALA A 152 -7.38 -2.31 -15.80
CA ALA A 152 -8.55 -1.50 -15.50
C ALA A 152 -8.18 -0.08 -15.03
N LEU A 153 -7.15 0.03 -14.17
CA LEU A 153 -6.65 1.32 -13.72
C LEU A 153 -6.05 2.13 -14.86
N ALA A 154 -5.23 1.52 -15.72
CA ALA A 154 -4.67 2.18 -16.88
C ALA A 154 -5.75 2.61 -17.89
N GLY A 155 -6.75 1.76 -18.14
CA GLY A 155 -7.91 2.07 -18.98
C GLY A 155 -8.70 3.26 -18.44
N PHE A 156 -8.88 3.35 -17.12
CA PHE A 156 -9.48 4.52 -16.47
C PHE A 156 -8.65 5.80 -16.66
N LEU A 157 -7.32 5.72 -16.52
CA LEU A 157 -6.43 6.87 -16.69
C LEU A 157 -6.35 7.35 -18.14
N LEU A 158 -6.52 6.45 -19.11
CA LEU A 158 -6.51 6.76 -20.55
C LEU A 158 -7.89 7.18 -21.09
N ALA A 159 -8.95 7.05 -20.29
CA ALA A 159 -10.30 7.33 -20.74
C ALA A 159 -10.45 8.82 -21.15
N PRO A 160 -10.97 9.12 -22.35
CA PRO A 160 -11.09 10.50 -22.84
C PRO A 160 -12.12 11.32 -22.08
N THR A 161 -13.06 10.66 -21.41
CA THR A 161 -14.12 11.27 -20.60
C THR A 161 -14.04 10.66 -19.21
N SER A 162 -14.09 11.50 -18.18
CA SER A 162 -14.19 11.01 -16.80
C SER A 162 -15.43 10.11 -16.67
N ALA A 163 -15.22 8.83 -16.37
CA ALA A 163 -16.31 7.95 -16.01
C ALA A 163 -17.01 8.50 -14.75
N PRO A 164 -18.33 8.26 -14.57
CA PRO A 164 -18.98 8.51 -13.29
C PRO A 164 -18.19 7.81 -12.17
N ALA A 165 -18.03 8.46 -11.01
CA ALA A 165 -17.24 7.92 -9.91
C ALA A 165 -17.67 6.50 -9.46
N ALA A 166 -18.92 6.11 -9.73
CA ALA A 166 -19.46 4.78 -9.43
C ALA A 166 -18.92 3.65 -10.31
N ASP A 167 -18.39 3.98 -11.50
CA ASP A 167 -17.92 2.99 -12.49
C ASP A 167 -16.39 2.91 -12.56
N GLY A 168 -15.69 3.60 -11.66
CA GLY A 168 -14.23 3.64 -11.61
C GLY A 168 -13.62 2.40 -10.95
N PRO A 169 -12.37 2.05 -11.29
CA PRO A 169 -11.65 0.93 -10.66
C PRO A 169 -11.20 1.24 -9.22
N LEU A 170 -11.43 2.46 -8.73
CA LEU A 170 -11.02 2.91 -7.40
C LEU A 170 -12.21 2.92 -6.43
N PRO A 171 -12.00 2.59 -5.14
CA PRO A 171 -10.73 2.13 -4.56
C PRO A 171 -10.40 0.68 -4.93
N VAL A 172 -9.13 0.40 -5.28
CA VAL A 172 -8.68 -0.99 -5.43
C VAL A 172 -8.46 -1.56 -4.03
N LEU A 173 -9.26 -2.55 -3.66
CA LEU A 173 -9.16 -3.22 -2.36
C LEU A 173 -8.77 -4.68 -2.54
N PRO A 174 -7.84 -5.17 -1.70
CA PRO A 174 -7.44 -6.55 -1.77
C PRO A 174 -8.56 -7.46 -1.28
N THR A 175 -8.94 -8.42 -2.10
CA THR A 175 -9.74 -9.58 -1.69
C THR A 175 -8.85 -10.78 -1.35
N ARG A 176 -9.43 -11.85 -0.80
CA ARG A 176 -8.72 -13.13 -0.55
C ARG A 176 -8.13 -13.77 -1.80
N SER A 177 -8.58 -13.38 -2.99
CA SER A 177 -8.00 -13.85 -4.26
C SER A 177 -6.61 -13.27 -4.55
N HIS A 178 -6.17 -12.24 -3.83
CA HIS A 178 -4.83 -11.69 -3.89
C HIS A 178 -3.88 -12.54 -3.05
N ARG A 179 -3.32 -13.58 -3.66
CA ARG A 179 -2.51 -14.58 -2.94
C ARG A 179 -1.09 -14.11 -2.63
N VAL A 180 -0.55 -13.15 -3.38
CA VAL A 180 0.81 -12.66 -3.14
C VAL A 180 0.74 -11.51 -2.14
N ARG A 181 1.00 -11.85 -0.86
CA ARG A 181 1.12 -10.93 0.27
C ARG A 181 2.55 -10.91 0.78
N ILE A 182 3.04 -9.75 1.17
CA ILE A 182 4.41 -9.56 1.66
C ILE A 182 4.37 -8.74 2.94
N ASP A 183 5.03 -9.25 3.96
CA ASP A 183 5.16 -8.53 5.23
C ASP A 183 5.99 -7.25 5.05
N PRO A 184 5.59 -6.11 5.64
CA PRO A 184 6.29 -4.85 5.44
C PRO A 184 7.78 -4.87 5.78
N ASP A 185 8.17 -5.63 6.81
CA ASP A 185 9.55 -5.86 7.27
C ASP A 185 10.36 -6.69 6.27
N ARG A 186 9.75 -7.69 5.63
CA ARG A 186 10.40 -8.59 4.66
C ARG A 186 10.52 -7.97 3.27
N ALA A 187 9.76 -6.93 3.01
CA ALA A 187 9.57 -6.50 1.64
C ALA A 187 10.81 -5.85 1.00
N ILE A 188 11.62 -5.08 1.75
CA ILE A 188 12.88 -4.55 1.20
C ILE A 188 13.94 -5.64 1.15
N VAL A 189 14.07 -6.42 2.22
CA VAL A 189 15.21 -7.33 2.43
C VAL A 189 15.07 -8.56 1.54
N ASP A 190 13.93 -9.23 1.64
CA ASP A 190 13.69 -10.55 1.06
C ASP A 190 13.05 -10.45 -0.34
N ARG A 191 12.30 -9.38 -0.62
CA ARG A 191 11.47 -9.26 -1.83
C ARG A 191 11.79 -8.08 -2.75
N LYS A 192 12.75 -7.22 -2.38
CA LYS A 192 13.19 -6.05 -3.16
C LYS A 192 12.06 -5.13 -3.64
N VAL A 193 10.96 -5.10 -2.90
CA VAL A 193 9.88 -4.15 -3.10
C VAL A 193 10.31 -2.89 -2.32
N TYR A 194 10.22 -1.66 -2.83
CA TYR A 194 10.39 -0.41 -2.04
C TYR A 194 9.88 0.84 -2.79
N ARG A 195 9.46 1.89 -2.03
CA ARG A 195 9.45 3.31 -2.41
C ARG A 195 10.81 3.75 -2.91
N ASP A 196 11.67 3.85 -1.91
CA ASP A 196 13.08 4.09 -2.03
C ASP A 196 13.83 3.07 -1.16
N VAL A 197 15.04 2.70 -1.56
CA VAL A 197 15.75 1.57 -0.94
C VAL A 197 16.13 1.83 0.53
N TRP A 198 16.13 3.09 0.97
CA TRP A 198 16.51 3.54 2.32
C TRP A 198 15.33 3.70 3.31
N GLU A 199 14.08 3.53 2.87
CA GLU A 199 12.90 3.92 3.68
C GLU A 199 12.60 3.06 4.90
N ARG A 200 13.12 1.83 4.94
CA ARG A 200 12.88 0.89 6.05
C ARG A 200 14.21 0.29 6.49
N PRO A 201 14.93 0.94 7.42
CA PRO A 201 16.23 0.46 7.87
C PRO A 201 16.13 -0.93 8.54
N LEU A 202 17.20 -1.71 8.48
CA LEU A 202 17.27 -3.05 9.07
C LEU A 202 17.71 -3.04 10.55
N PRO A 203 17.26 -3.99 11.38
CA PRO A 203 16.01 -4.74 11.28
C PRO A 203 14.92 -3.99 12.04
N LEU A 204 13.75 -3.89 11.41
CA LEU A 204 12.61 -3.29 12.07
C LEU A 204 12.11 -4.13 13.23
N PHE A 205 12.22 -5.48 13.22
CA PHE A 205 11.74 -6.36 14.31
C PHE A 205 12.47 -7.70 14.48
N ASN A 206 12.18 -8.34 15.62
CA ASN A 206 12.50 -9.73 15.95
C ASN A 206 11.68 -10.68 15.04
N ARG A 207 12.30 -11.21 13.98
CA ARG A 207 11.68 -12.15 13.01
C ARG A 207 10.91 -13.29 13.70
N ASP A 208 11.39 -13.75 14.85
CA ASP A 208 10.75 -14.81 15.62
C ASP A 208 9.36 -14.43 16.14
N ARG A 209 9.12 -13.14 16.42
CA ARG A 209 7.80 -12.65 16.84
C ARG A 209 6.83 -12.66 15.66
N ASP A 210 7.26 -12.17 14.50
CA ASP A 210 6.41 -12.11 13.30
C ASP A 210 6.06 -13.50 12.77
N ASP A 211 6.99 -14.46 12.86
CA ASP A 211 6.71 -15.86 12.49
C ASP A 211 5.78 -16.58 13.47
N ARG A 212 5.58 -16.05 14.68
CA ARG A 212 4.74 -16.64 15.74
C ARG A 212 3.39 -15.95 15.93
N ARG A 213 3.11 -14.86 15.21
CA ARG A 213 1.85 -14.14 15.36
C ARG A 213 0.67 -14.98 14.85
N PRO A 214 -0.54 -14.81 15.42
CA PRO A 214 -1.73 -15.44 14.89
C PRO A 214 -1.94 -15.07 13.42
N LEU A 215 -2.17 -16.06 12.58
CA LEU A 215 -2.42 -15.87 11.15
C LEU A 215 -3.93 -15.81 10.92
N ASN A 216 -4.41 -14.73 10.29
CA ASN A 216 -5.80 -14.60 9.87
C ASN A 216 -5.93 -14.77 8.33
N PRO A 217 -7.10 -15.17 7.81
CA PRO A 217 -7.28 -15.38 6.37
C PRO A 217 -7.26 -14.12 5.49
N ASP A 218 -7.32 -12.93 6.06
CA ASP A 218 -7.35 -11.68 5.28
C ASP A 218 -5.93 -11.21 4.96
N ASP A 219 -5.01 -11.38 5.92
CA ASP A 219 -3.55 -11.22 5.78
C ASP A 219 -2.85 -12.45 5.18
N TYR A 220 -3.35 -13.66 5.47
CA TYR A 220 -2.82 -14.95 5.01
C TYR A 220 -3.91 -15.77 4.31
N PRO A 221 -4.25 -15.45 3.06
CA PRO A 221 -5.34 -16.10 2.34
C PRO A 221 -5.22 -17.62 2.23
N GLU A 222 -4.00 -18.15 2.29
CA GLU A 222 -3.66 -19.57 2.35
C GLU A 222 -4.15 -20.28 3.63
N GLU A 223 -4.26 -19.57 4.75
CA GLU A 223 -4.79 -20.15 6.00
C GLU A 223 -6.28 -20.44 5.86
N GLY A 224 -7.02 -19.61 5.09
CA GLY A 224 -8.41 -19.91 4.71
C GLY A 224 -8.54 -21.26 4.00
N ASP A 225 -7.62 -21.54 3.07
CA ASP A 225 -7.59 -22.83 2.35
C ASP A 225 -7.22 -23.98 3.30
N ARG A 226 -6.30 -23.76 4.25
CA ARG A 226 -5.91 -24.74 5.27
C ARG A 226 -7.08 -25.09 6.19
N TYR A 227 -7.82 -24.09 6.68
CA TYR A 227 -9.04 -24.32 7.47
C TYR A 227 -10.08 -25.10 6.66
N ALA A 228 -10.33 -24.71 5.41
CA ALA A 228 -11.28 -25.42 4.55
C ALA A 228 -10.89 -26.89 4.34
N ARG A 229 -9.60 -27.18 4.13
CA ARG A 229 -9.08 -28.56 4.00
C ARG A 229 -9.24 -29.35 5.30
N PHE A 230 -8.90 -28.75 6.44
CA PHE A 230 -9.06 -29.37 7.75
C PHE A 230 -10.51 -29.76 8.01
N TRP A 231 -11.46 -28.84 7.80
CA TRP A 231 -12.89 -29.11 7.97
C TRP A 231 -13.43 -30.14 6.98
N ALA A 232 -13.00 -30.12 5.72
CA ALA A 232 -13.38 -31.12 4.74
C ALA A 232 -12.87 -32.53 5.11
N GLN A 233 -11.70 -32.63 5.74
CA GLN A 233 -11.17 -33.89 6.25
C GLN A 233 -11.95 -34.37 7.47
N PHE A 234 -12.21 -33.47 8.43
CA PHE A 234 -12.98 -33.76 9.64
C PHE A 234 -14.38 -34.29 9.33
N ASN A 235 -15.08 -33.65 8.39
CA ASN A 235 -16.43 -34.05 7.96
C ASN A 235 -16.47 -35.35 7.14
N LYS A 236 -15.34 -35.78 6.57
CA LYS A 236 -15.23 -37.11 5.92
C LYS A 236 -14.95 -38.23 6.92
N THR A 237 -14.42 -37.89 8.09
CA THR A 237 -14.08 -38.85 9.16
C THR A 237 -15.19 -39.09 10.17
N THR A 238 -16.38 -38.51 10.03
CA THR A 238 -17.56 -38.90 10.82
C THR A 238 -18.22 -40.10 10.13
N PRO A 239 -17.98 -41.35 10.55
CA PRO A 239 -18.77 -42.47 10.06
C PRO A 239 -20.16 -42.33 10.67
N GLY A 240 -21.20 -42.70 9.93
CA GLY A 240 -22.57 -42.67 10.43
C GLY A 240 -22.66 -43.31 11.81
N SER A 241 -23.15 -42.55 12.78
CA SER A 241 -23.74 -43.08 13.99
C SER A 241 -25.00 -43.86 13.56
N GLU A 242 -24.86 -45.17 13.40
CA GLU A 242 -25.99 -46.11 13.53
C GLU A 242 -26.60 -46.03 14.93
#